data_AF-M5S4Y9-F1
#
_entry.id   AF-M5S4Y9-F1
#
_cell.length_a   1.000
_cell.length_b   1.000
_cell.length_c   1.000
_cell.angle_alpha   90.00
_cell.angle_beta   90.00
_cell.angle_gamma   90.00
#
_symmetry.space_group_name_H-M   'P 1'
#
loop_
_entity.id
_entity.type
_entity.pdbx_description
1 polymer ?
#
loop_
_entity_poly.entity_id
_entity_poly.type
_entity_poly.pdbx_seq_one_letter_code
_entity_poly.pdbx_strand_id
1 'polypeptide(L)'
;MKYIVAVYCCLLVAATNVHAESATLQMRFVFDGVPPPVNQINVLPALAPAGGPVLDERLLVDPVSKGIRNVVVYVYTGRGGSKLGPFPRSDKKHRLAMSN
;
A
#
# COMPACT_ATOMS: atom_id res chain seq x y z
N MET A 1 -39.09 37.98 -10.43
CA MET A 1 -39.01 37.02 -9.30
C MET A 1 -38.82 35.55 -9.71
N LYS A 2 -39.43 35.05 -10.79
CA LYS A 2 -39.28 33.64 -11.23
C LYS A 2 -37.83 33.23 -11.55
N TYR A 3 -37.05 34.12 -12.14
CA TYR A 3 -35.65 33.85 -12.52
C TYR A 3 -34.67 33.80 -11.34
N ILE A 4 -34.98 34.47 -10.23
CA ILE A 4 -34.10 34.53 -9.05
C ILE A 4 -34.08 33.18 -8.31
N VAL A 5 -35.23 32.49 -8.26
CA VAL A 5 -35.37 31.16 -7.64
C VAL A 5 -34.63 30.09 -8.46
N ALA A 6 -34.66 30.19 -9.79
CA ALA A 6 -33.96 29.26 -10.68
C ALA A 6 -32.43 29.37 -10.56
N VAL A 7 -31.90 30.58 -10.40
CA VAL A 7 -30.46 30.81 -10.22
C VAL A 7 -29.95 30.25 -8.89
N TYR A 8 -30.73 30.41 -7.81
CA TYR A 8 -30.40 29.83 -6.51
C TYR A 8 -30.42 28.29 -6.51
N CYS A 9 -31.36 27.69 -7.26
CA CYS A 9 -31.46 26.23 -7.36
C CYS A 9 -30.25 25.61 -8.07
N CYS A 10 -29.74 26.24 -9.13
CA CYS A 10 -28.53 25.78 -9.83
C CYS A 10 -27.25 25.91 -8.99
N LEU A 11 -27.14 26.93 -8.14
CA LEU A 11 -25.97 27.14 -7.28
C LEU A 11 -25.84 26.09 -6.15
N LEU A 12 -26.97 25.53 -5.68
CA LEU A 12 -26.98 24.49 -4.63
C LEU A 12 -26.59 23.10 -5.15
N VAL A 13 -26.77 22.82 -6.44
CA VAL A 13 -26.44 21.51 -7.05
C VAL A 13 -24.95 21.36 -7.34
N ALA A 14 -24.21 22.47 -7.48
CA ALA A 14 -22.78 22.44 -7.80
C ALA A 14 -21.86 22.15 -6.59
N ALA A 15 -22.38 22.10 -5.37
CA ALA A 15 -21.57 22.03 -4.15
C ALA A 15 -21.27 20.61 -3.66
N THR A 16 -21.90 19.57 -4.20
CA THR A 16 -21.67 18.18 -3.76
C THR A 16 -20.53 17.54 -4.56
N ASN A 17 -19.31 18.06 -4.39
CA ASN A 17 -18.12 17.27 -4.67
C ASN A 17 -18.01 16.18 -3.59
N VAL A 18 -18.77 15.10 -3.77
CA VAL A 18 -18.54 13.88 -3.02
C VAL A 18 -17.17 13.38 -3.45
N HIS A 19 -16.18 13.61 -2.60
CA HIS A 19 -14.92 12.91 -2.68
C HIS A 19 -15.27 11.42 -2.48
N ALA A 20 -15.28 10.66 -3.56
CA ALA A 20 -15.62 9.24 -3.53
C ALA A 20 -14.44 8.44 -2.93
N GLU A 21 -14.22 8.60 -1.63
CA GLU A 21 -13.47 7.61 -0.86
C GLU A 21 -14.38 6.38 -0.71
N SER A 22 -14.10 5.32 -1.47
CA SER A 22 -14.85 4.07 -1.32
C SER A 22 -14.60 3.41 0.04
N ALA A 23 -13.39 3.55 0.60
CA ALA A 23 -13.02 3.17 1.97
C ALA A 23 -11.55 3.55 2.25
N THR A 24 -11.20 3.79 3.52
CA THR A 24 -9.82 3.90 3.98
C THR A 24 -9.39 2.58 4.62
N LEU A 25 -8.32 1.96 4.13
CA LEU A 25 -7.75 0.72 4.69
C LEU A 25 -6.45 1.03 5.46
N GLN A 26 -6.44 0.70 6.75
CA GLN A 26 -5.24 0.78 7.60
C GLN A 26 -4.87 -0.62 8.11
N MET A 27 -3.61 -1.02 7.93
CA MET A 27 -3.13 -2.35 8.33
C MET A 27 -1.73 -2.27 8.93
N ARG A 28 -1.44 -3.18 9.86
CA ARG A 28 -0.11 -3.39 10.44
C ARG A 28 0.21 -4.87 10.39
N PHE A 29 1.32 -5.23 9.75
CA PHE A 29 1.82 -6.59 9.68
C PHE A 29 2.93 -6.77 10.71
N VAL A 30 2.73 -7.70 11.64
CA VAL A 30 3.66 -8.02 12.72
C VAL A 30 3.88 -9.52 12.74
N PHE A 31 5.14 -9.95 12.84
CA PHE A 31 5.51 -11.34 12.94
C PHE A 31 5.36 -11.85 14.39
N ASP A 32 4.44 -12.78 14.59
CA ASP A 32 4.05 -13.31 15.92
C ASP A 32 4.99 -14.41 16.43
N GLY A 33 6.29 -14.29 16.15
CA GLY A 33 7.25 -15.35 16.45
C GLY A 33 8.67 -14.87 16.67
N VAL A 34 9.57 -15.82 16.84
CA VAL A 34 11.01 -15.55 16.84
C VAL A 34 11.43 -15.28 15.38
N PRO A 35 11.94 -14.08 15.05
CA PRO A 35 12.28 -13.70 13.69
C PRO A 35 13.33 -14.66 13.16
N PRO A 36 13.12 -15.28 11.99
CA PRO A 36 14.10 -16.18 11.43
C PRO A 36 15.39 -15.41 11.09
N PRO A 37 16.56 -16.04 11.22
CA PRO A 37 17.81 -15.44 10.79
C PRO A 37 17.79 -15.21 9.26
N VAL A 38 18.37 -14.09 8.82
CA VAL A 38 18.52 -13.79 7.39
C VAL A 38 19.67 -14.62 6.84
N ASN A 39 19.34 -15.60 6.00
CA ASN A 39 20.33 -16.46 5.36
C ASN A 39 20.85 -15.84 4.07
N GLN A 40 22.04 -16.26 3.65
CA GLN A 40 22.58 -15.93 2.33
C GLN A 40 22.28 -17.09 1.37
N ILE A 41 21.86 -16.76 0.16
CA ILE A 41 21.76 -17.72 -0.94
C ILE A 41 23.16 -17.89 -1.51
N ASN A 42 23.63 -19.14 -1.57
CA ASN A 42 24.85 -19.46 -2.28
C ASN A 42 24.58 -19.38 -3.79
N VAL A 43 25.06 -18.32 -4.42
CA VAL A 43 24.90 -18.09 -5.86
C VAL A 43 26.18 -18.48 -6.57
N LEU A 44 26.05 -19.15 -7.72
CA LEU A 44 27.19 -19.41 -8.59
C LEU A 44 27.87 -18.06 -8.95
N PRO A 45 29.22 -17.98 -8.96
CA PRO A 45 29.93 -16.72 -9.22
C PRO A 45 29.52 -16.03 -10.52
N ALA A 46 29.14 -16.80 -11.55
CA ALA A 46 28.67 -16.27 -12.84
C ALA A 46 27.28 -15.59 -12.78
N LEU A 47 26.51 -15.85 -11.73
CA LEU A 47 25.16 -15.31 -11.51
C LEU A 47 25.12 -14.35 -10.31
N ALA A 48 26.24 -14.16 -9.62
CA ALA A 48 26.33 -13.23 -8.51
C ALA A 48 26.21 -11.79 -9.03
N PRO A 49 25.28 -10.98 -8.52
CA PRO A 49 25.23 -9.57 -8.87
C PRO A 49 26.54 -8.90 -8.43
N ALA A 50 27.00 -7.91 -9.21
CA ALA A 50 28.30 -7.25 -9.03
C ALA A 50 28.45 -6.40 -7.74
N GLY A 51 27.65 -6.64 -6.70
CA GLY A 51 27.51 -5.73 -5.56
C GLY A 51 27.31 -6.37 -4.18
N GLY A 52 27.41 -7.70 -4.04
CA GLY A 52 27.43 -8.33 -2.71
C GLY A 52 26.67 -9.66 -2.59
N PRO A 53 26.63 -10.23 -1.38
CA PRO A 53 25.94 -11.49 -1.12
C PRO A 53 24.43 -11.36 -1.36
N VAL A 54 23.84 -12.36 -2.01
CA VAL A 54 22.39 -12.43 -2.21
C VAL A 54 21.75 -12.98 -0.94
N LEU A 55 20.80 -12.23 -0.39
CA LEU A 55 20.06 -12.66 0.80
C LEU A 55 18.89 -13.54 0.39
N ASP A 56 18.52 -14.49 1.26
CA ASP A 56 17.27 -15.22 1.14
C ASP A 56 16.12 -14.30 1.56
N GLU A 57 15.41 -13.76 0.57
CA GLU A 57 14.32 -12.82 0.77
C GLU A 57 12.95 -13.49 0.96
N ARG A 58 12.89 -14.82 1.15
CA ARG A 58 11.63 -15.57 1.38
C ARG A 58 10.81 -14.99 2.54
N LEU A 59 11.48 -14.62 3.62
CA LEU A 59 10.88 -13.95 4.77
C LEU A 59 11.92 -13.11 5.49
N LEU A 60 11.77 -11.79 5.38
CA LEU A 60 12.62 -10.83 6.07
C LEU A 60 11.80 -10.14 7.15
N VAL A 61 12.20 -10.36 8.40
CA VAL A 61 11.55 -9.81 9.59
C VAL A 61 12.55 -8.97 10.35
N ASP A 62 12.16 -7.75 10.72
CA ASP A 62 12.96 -6.91 11.59
C ASP A 62 12.94 -7.46 13.02
N PRO A 63 14.10 -7.73 13.66
CA PRO A 63 14.13 -8.42 14.94
C PRO A 63 13.55 -7.61 16.11
N VAL A 64 13.54 -6.28 15.99
CA VAL A 64 13.08 -5.36 17.05
C VAL A 64 11.58 -5.08 16.94
N SER A 65 11.15 -4.57 15.79
CA SER A 65 9.75 -4.18 15.52
C SER A 65 8.86 -5.34 15.13
N LYS A 66 9.44 -6.50 14.79
CA LYS A 66 8.77 -7.66 14.20
C LYS A 66 8.07 -7.34 12.87
N GLY A 67 8.43 -6.25 12.20
CA GLY A 67 7.85 -5.86 10.91
C GLY A 67 8.27 -6.79 9.78
N ILE A 68 7.36 -7.04 8.84
CA ILE A 68 7.58 -7.93 7.68
C ILE A 68 7.89 -7.09 6.44
N ARG A 69 8.97 -7.43 5.71
CA ARG A 69 9.34 -6.78 4.45
C ARG A 69 8.62 -7.42 3.26
N ASN A 70 8.44 -6.67 2.17
CA ASN A 70 7.89 -7.15 0.89
C ASN A 70 6.43 -7.67 0.97
N VAL A 71 5.57 -6.97 1.71
CA VAL A 71 4.14 -7.32 1.82
C VAL A 71 3.36 -6.83 0.60
N VAL A 72 2.55 -7.72 -0.01
CA VAL A 72 1.62 -7.39 -1.10
C VAL A 72 0.20 -7.57 -0.62
N VAL A 73 -0.63 -6.54 -0.79
CA VAL A 73 -2.04 -6.56 -0.40
C VAL A 73 -2.89 -6.57 -1.68
N TYR A 74 -3.82 -7.51 -1.75
CA TYR A 74 -4.82 -7.58 -2.81
C TYR A 74 -6.22 -7.29 -2.25
N VAL A 75 -6.97 -6.43 -2.92
CA VAL A 75 -8.36 -6.12 -2.59
C VAL A 75 -9.27 -6.86 -3.56
N TYR A 76 -10.11 -7.75 -3.03
CA TYR A 76 -11.13 -8.45 -3.81
C TYR A 76 -12.42 -7.62 -3.87
N THR A 77 -12.93 -7.34 -5.07
CA THR A 77 -14.12 -6.49 -5.29
C THR A 77 -15.41 -7.25 -5.60
N GLY A 78 -15.45 -8.56 -5.35
CA GLY A 78 -16.64 -9.38 -5.53
C GLY A 78 -16.84 -9.94 -6.95
N ARG A 79 -17.90 -10.74 -7.13
CA ARG A 79 -18.28 -11.36 -8.40
C ARG A 79 -18.85 -10.29 -9.34
N GLY A 80 -18.26 -10.10 -10.51
CA GLY A 80 -18.57 -8.98 -11.42
C GLY A 80 -17.56 -7.84 -11.36
N GLY A 81 -16.62 -7.87 -10.40
CA GLY A 81 -15.40 -7.06 -10.38
C GLY A 81 -15.64 -5.59 -10.66
N SER A 82 -16.19 -4.84 -9.69
CA SER A 82 -16.19 -3.38 -9.80
C SER A 82 -14.75 -2.92 -10.02
N LYS A 83 -14.50 -2.32 -11.19
CA LYS A 83 -13.18 -1.78 -11.53
C LYS A 83 -12.90 -0.64 -10.55
N LEU A 84 -11.92 -0.85 -9.69
CA LEU A 84 -11.30 0.25 -8.97
C LEU A 84 -10.77 1.22 -10.03
N GLY A 85 -11.04 2.51 -9.84
CA GLY A 85 -10.50 3.55 -10.72
C GLY A 85 -8.97 3.43 -10.78
N PRO A 86 -8.34 3.96 -11.86
CA PRO A 86 -6.88 3.96 -11.95
C PRO A 86 -6.31 4.69 -10.73
N PHE A 87 -5.58 3.97 -9.89
CA PHE A 87 -4.82 4.57 -8.82
C PHE A 87 -3.47 5.01 -9.39
N PRO A 88 -3.07 6.29 -9.24
CA PRO A 88 -1.73 6.70 -9.60
C PRO A 88 -0.75 5.85 -8.78
N ARG A 89 0.22 5.25 -9.46
CA ARG A 89 1.27 4.47 -8.78
C ARG A 89 1.95 5.39 -7.78
N SER A 90 1.78 5.07 -6.50
CA SER A 90 2.47 5.82 -5.46
C SER A 90 3.87 5.25 -5.32
N ASP A 91 4.87 5.96 -5.84
CA ASP A 91 6.28 5.64 -5.57
C ASP A 91 6.70 6.07 -4.15
N LYS A 92 5.73 6.30 -3.26
CA LYS A 92 5.96 6.61 -1.86
C LYS A 92 6.64 5.42 -1.18
N LYS A 93 7.95 5.54 -1.01
CA LYS A 93 8.73 4.70 -0.10
C LYS A 93 8.43 5.17 1.32
N HIS A 94 7.56 4.46 2.02
CA HIS A 94 7.37 4.68 3.44
C HIS A 94 8.47 3.95 4.21
N ARG A 95 9.46 4.73 4.69
CA ARG A 95 10.36 4.24 5.74
C ARG A 95 9.53 4.19 7.01
N LEU A 96 9.33 3.00 7.57
CA LEU A 96 8.73 2.84 8.88
C LEU A 96 9.65 3.57 9.88
N ALA A 97 9.24 4.75 10.34
CA ALA A 97 9.98 5.53 11.31
C ALA A 97 9.66 5.01 12.72
N MET A 98 10.71 4.67 13.46
CA MET A 98 10.67 4.29 14.88
C MET A 98 10.34 5.53 15.71
N SER A 99 9.35 5.44 16.62
CA SER A 99 9.29 6.33 17.78
C SER A 99 9.83 5.55 18.98
N ASN A 100 10.78 6.15 19.69
CA ASN A 100 11.13 5.76 21.06
C ASN A 100 9.94 5.91 22.00
#